data_AF-A0A2Z6B0N4-F1
#
_entry.id   AF-A0A2Z6B0N4-F1
#
_cell.length_a   1.000
_cell.length_b   1.000
_cell.length_c   1.000
_cell.angle_alpha   90.00
_cell.angle_beta   90.00
_cell.angle_gamma   90.00
#
_symmetry.space_group_name_H-M   'P 1'
#
loop_
_entity.id
_entity.type
_entity.pdbx_description
1 polymer ?
#
loop_
_entity_poly.entity_id
_entity_poly.type
_entity_poly.pdbx_seq_one_letter_code
_entity_poly.pdbx_strand_id
1 'polypeptide(L)'
;MDVAVDEIMVRFGKLGIKAHDLDVKLFGGGFTIDPERKDAVRDIVDVGRKNVSAARDSLAKHGLKVMAEDVLGRRGRKVFFLTATGEVWVRPVSAEAGDLDSSLF
;
A
#
# COMPACT_ATOMS: atom_id res chain seq x y z
N MET A 1 2.81 16.28 1.29
CA MET A 1 2.02 16.10 2.52
C MET A 1 1.00 15.01 2.22
N ASP A 2 1.07 13.88 2.91
CA ASP A 2 0.06 12.83 2.83
C ASP A 2 -1.14 13.23 3.70
N VAL A 3 -2.32 13.35 3.09
CA VAL A 3 -3.56 13.77 3.77
C VAL A 3 -4.23 12.58 4.47
N ALA A 4 -3.99 11.36 4.01
CA ALA A 4 -4.72 10.19 4.45
C ALA A 4 -4.36 9.79 5.88
N VAL A 5 -3.06 9.68 6.18
CA VAL A 5 -2.57 9.33 7.53
C VAL A 5 -2.97 10.41 8.54
N ASP A 6 -2.80 11.69 8.19
CA ASP A 6 -3.19 12.81 9.04
C ASP A 6 -4.69 12.75 9.41
N GLU A 7 -5.56 12.50 8.44
CA GLU A 7 -7.01 12.40 8.66
C GLU A 7 -7.41 11.17 9.50
N ILE A 8 -6.77 10.01 9.29
CA ILE A 8 -6.99 8.81 10.09
C ILE A 8 -6.64 9.08 11.56
N MET A 9 -5.50 9.74 11.82
CA MET A 9 -5.07 10.06 13.18
C MET A 9 -6.03 11.03 13.88
N VAL A 10 -6.57 12.01 13.16
CA VAL A 10 -7.63 12.89 13.69
C VAL A 10 -8.86 12.08 14.10
N ARG A 11 -9.30 11.12 13.27
CA ARG A 11 -10.47 10.27 13.56
C ARG A 11 -10.21 9.33 14.74
N PHE A 12 -9.05 8.69 14.77
CA PHE A 12 -8.65 7.81 15.87
C PHE A 12 -8.53 8.56 17.20
N GLY A 13 -7.98 9.78 17.18
CA GLY A 13 -7.94 10.64 18.36
C GLY A 13 -9.33 10.96 18.91
N LYS A 14 -10.33 11.20 18.05
CA LYS A 14 -11.73 11.40 18.46
C LYS A 14 -12.36 10.16 19.11
N LEU A 15 -11.83 8.97 18.81
CA LEU A 15 -12.24 7.70 19.41
C LEU A 15 -11.40 7.32 20.64
N GLY A 16 -10.44 8.17 21.05
CA GLY A 16 -9.55 7.92 22.18
C GLY A 16 -8.41 6.92 21.90
N ILE A 17 -8.20 6.52 20.63
CA ILE A 17 -7.14 5.60 20.23
C ILE A 17 -5.82 6.38 20.15
N LYS A 18 -4.78 5.89 20.84
CA LYS A 18 -3.47 6.55 20.87
C LYS A 18 -2.53 5.92 19.86
N ALA A 19 -1.51 6.68 19.45
CA ALA A 19 -0.53 6.20 18.47
C ALA A 19 0.19 4.91 18.91
N HIS A 20 0.43 4.72 20.21
CA HIS A 20 1.06 3.50 20.74
C HIS A 20 0.13 2.28 20.81
N ASP A 21 -1.17 2.47 20.60
CA ASP A 21 -2.15 1.38 20.51
C ASP A 21 -2.29 0.85 19.07
N LEU A 22 -1.55 1.41 18.11
CA LEU A 22 -1.68 1.12 16.69
C LEU A 22 -0.52 0.27 16.18
N ASP A 23 -0.87 -0.86 15.56
CA ASP A 23 0.03 -1.57 14.67
C ASP A 23 -0.04 -0.98 13.26
N VAL A 24 1.12 -0.57 12.72
CA VAL A 24 1.22 -0.03 11.36
C VAL A 24 1.94 -0.98 10.44
N LYS A 25 1.33 -1.27 9.30
CA LYS A 25 1.92 -2.08 8.23
C LYS A 25 1.78 -1.37 6.89
N LEU A 26 2.88 -1.17 6.17
CA LEU A 26 2.93 -0.34 4.97
C LEU A 26 3.09 -1.19 3.71
N PHE A 27 2.15 -1.06 2.76
CA PHE A 27 2.15 -1.85 1.53
C PHE A 27 1.93 -0.97 0.30
N GLY A 28 2.49 -1.36 -0.84
CA GLY A 28 2.21 -0.74 -2.13
C GLY A 28 3.36 0.05 -2.72
N GLY A 29 3.07 1.02 -3.59
CA GLY A 29 4.11 1.74 -4.35
C GLY A 29 4.86 0.88 -5.39
N GLY A 30 4.41 -0.37 -5.61
CA GLY A 30 4.88 -1.21 -6.70
C GLY A 30 4.37 -0.74 -8.05
N PHE A 31 5.08 -1.10 -9.11
CA PHE A 31 4.79 -0.72 -10.50
C PHE A 31 4.77 -1.95 -11.39
N THR A 32 3.92 -2.00 -12.40
CA THR A 32 3.94 -3.07 -13.41
C THR A 32 4.73 -2.58 -14.62
N ILE A 33 5.80 -3.30 -14.98
CA ILE A 33 6.62 -2.96 -16.14
C ILE A 33 5.93 -3.49 -17.39
N ASP A 34 5.48 -2.58 -18.25
CA ASP A 34 5.18 -2.87 -19.65
C ASP A 34 6.47 -2.64 -20.47
N PRO A 35 7.04 -3.67 -21.12
CA PRO A 35 8.26 -3.55 -21.91
C PRO A 35 8.22 -2.47 -23.01
N GLU A 36 7.02 -2.14 -23.52
CA GLU A 36 6.85 -1.21 -24.63
C GLU A 36 6.79 0.26 -24.20
N ARG A 37 6.70 0.56 -22.88
CA ARG A 37 6.49 1.93 -22.36
C ARG A 37 7.53 2.36 -21.33
N LYS A 38 8.80 2.36 -21.73
CA LYS A 38 9.94 2.70 -20.85
C LYS A 38 9.81 4.06 -20.14
N ASP A 39 9.32 5.10 -20.81
CA ASP A 39 9.18 6.43 -20.20
C ASP A 39 8.08 6.46 -19.14
N ALA A 40 6.93 5.84 -19.42
CA ALA A 40 5.85 5.69 -18.45
C ALA A 40 6.28 4.86 -17.23
N VAL A 41 7.14 3.85 -17.43
CA VAL A 41 7.70 3.06 -16.33
C VAL A 41 8.49 3.94 -15.35
N ARG A 42 9.32 4.88 -15.85
CA ARG A 42 10.09 5.78 -14.98
C ARG A 42 9.15 6.66 -14.13
N ASP A 43 8.16 7.27 -14.76
CA ASP A 43 7.23 8.16 -14.07
C ASP A 43 6.41 7.42 -13.01
N ILE A 44 5.95 6.19 -13.31
CA ILE A 44 5.22 5.35 -12.35
C ILE A 44 6.12 4.95 -11.17
N VAL A 45 7.38 4.57 -11.42
CA VAL A 45 8.36 4.27 -10.37
C VAL A 45 8.57 5.48 -9.46
N ASP A 46 8.70 6.67 -10.04
CA ASP A 46 8.90 7.90 -9.29
C ASP A 46 7.68 8.26 -8.44
N VAL A 47 6.46 8.07 -8.95
CA VAL A 47 5.23 8.24 -8.16
C VAL A 47 5.17 7.23 -7.01
N GLY A 48 5.47 5.95 -7.27
CA GLY A 48 5.50 4.92 -6.23
C GLY A 48 6.47 5.25 -5.10
N ARG A 49 7.68 5.70 -5.44
CA ARG A 49 8.69 6.17 -4.46
C ARG A 49 8.22 7.38 -3.67
N LYS A 50 7.64 8.38 -4.34
CA LYS A 50 7.10 9.59 -3.69
C LYS A 50 6.00 9.24 -2.70
N ASN A 51 5.08 8.33 -3.06
CA ASN A 51 4.00 7.89 -2.18
C ASN A 51 4.54 7.17 -0.94
N VAL A 52 5.48 6.24 -1.12
CA VAL A 52 6.11 5.53 0.01
C VAL A 52 6.86 6.49 0.93
N SER A 53 7.58 7.46 0.37
CA SER A 53 8.26 8.49 1.16
C SER A 53 7.25 9.33 1.95
N ALA A 54 6.22 9.85 1.29
CA ALA A 54 5.21 10.70 1.93
C ALA A 54 4.46 9.97 3.05
N ALA A 55 4.14 8.68 2.85
CA ALA A 55 3.52 7.85 3.88
C ALA A 55 4.45 7.66 5.09
N ARG A 56 5.73 7.33 4.86
CA ARG A 56 6.72 7.18 5.94
C ARG A 56 6.91 8.48 6.72
N ASP A 57 7.01 9.61 6.03
CA ASP A 57 7.18 10.92 6.66
C ASP A 57 5.96 11.28 7.53
N SER A 58 4.75 11.02 7.05
CA SER A 58 3.53 11.27 7.83
C SER A 58 3.40 10.32 9.02
N LEU A 59 3.68 9.03 8.84
CA LEU A 59 3.69 8.06 9.95
C LEU A 59 4.69 8.48 11.04
N ALA A 60 5.91 8.87 10.66
CA ALA A 60 6.93 9.34 11.59
C ALA A 60 6.51 10.62 12.34
N LYS A 61 5.88 11.58 11.63
CA LYS A 61 5.32 12.81 12.22
C LYS A 61 4.31 12.53 13.34
N HIS A 62 3.54 11.44 13.24
CA HIS A 62 2.58 11.02 14.27
C HIS A 62 3.17 10.06 15.31
N GLY A 63 4.47 9.78 15.26
CA GLY A 63 5.14 8.84 16.17
C GLY A 63 4.76 7.38 15.94
N LEU A 64 4.22 7.04 14.75
CA LEU A 64 3.82 5.69 14.40
C LEU A 64 5.02 4.91 13.87
N LYS A 65 5.25 3.71 14.41
CA LYS A 65 6.31 2.81 13.97
C LYS A 65 5.75 1.77 13.00
N VAL A 66 6.36 1.66 11.83
CA VAL A 66 6.04 0.60 10.86
C VAL A 66 6.58 -0.74 11.37
N MET A 67 5.68 -1.69 11.60
CA MET A 67 5.97 -3.03 12.12
C MET A 67 6.28 -4.03 11.01
N ALA A 68 5.71 -3.82 9.82
CA ALA A 68 5.99 -4.61 8.63
C ALA A 68 5.80 -3.75 7.38
N GLU A 69 6.60 -4.00 6.34
CA GLU A 69 6.42 -3.34 5.06
C GLU A 69 6.71 -4.27 3.86
N ASP A 70 5.90 -4.12 2.80
CA ASP A 70 6.18 -4.65 1.46
C ASP A 70 5.82 -3.56 0.44
N VAL A 71 6.83 -2.73 0.16
CA VAL A 71 6.72 -1.54 -0.67
C VAL A 71 7.62 -1.60 -1.91
N LEU A 72 7.27 -0.81 -2.92
CA LEU A 72 7.96 -0.76 -4.20
C LEU A 72 7.91 -2.12 -4.93
N GLY A 73 8.89 -2.37 -5.81
CA GLY A 73 8.99 -3.61 -6.57
C GLY A 73 8.28 -3.57 -7.93
N ARG A 74 8.59 -4.58 -8.75
CA ARG A 74 8.27 -4.63 -10.20
C ARG A 74 6.87 -5.19 -10.54
N ARG A 75 6.02 -5.40 -9.54
CA ARG A 75 4.65 -5.88 -9.73
C ARG A 75 3.70 -5.18 -8.77
N GLY A 76 2.48 -4.93 -9.21
CA GLY A 76 1.37 -4.64 -8.30
C GLY A 76 1.15 -5.77 -7.30
N ARG A 77 0.45 -5.49 -6.21
CA ARG A 77 0.19 -6.46 -5.13
C ARG A 77 -1.25 -6.33 -4.66
N LYS A 78 -1.93 -7.47 -4.49
CA LYS A 78 -3.21 -7.56 -3.79
C LYS A 78 -2.92 -7.78 -2.31
N VAL A 79 -3.49 -6.93 -1.46
CA VAL A 79 -3.34 -6.98 -0.01
C VAL A 79 -4.66 -7.46 0.59
N PHE A 80 -4.60 -8.56 1.33
CA PHE A 80 -5.71 -9.07 2.11
C PHE A 80 -5.44 -8.77 3.58
N PHE A 81 -6.27 -7.93 4.19
CA PHE A 81 -6.08 -7.45 5.56
C PHE A 81 -7.23 -7.93 6.45
N LEU A 82 -6.92 -8.82 7.40
CA LEU A 82 -7.86 -9.24 8.43
C LEU A 82 -7.74 -8.28 9.63
N THR A 83 -8.66 -7.33 9.70
CA THR A 83 -8.64 -6.27 10.72
C THR A 83 -8.82 -6.78 12.15
N ALA A 84 -9.48 -7.93 12.33
CA ALA A 84 -9.71 -8.54 13.64
C ALA A 84 -8.41 -9.06 14.30
N THR A 85 -7.44 -9.52 13.51
CA THR A 85 -6.19 -10.11 14.01
C THR A 85 -4.95 -9.28 13.67
N GLY A 86 -5.09 -8.33 12.74
CA GLY A 86 -3.95 -7.61 12.19
C GLY A 86 -3.23 -8.36 11.07
N GLU A 87 -3.61 -9.60 10.73
CA GLU A 87 -2.90 -10.41 9.73
C GLU A 87 -3.03 -9.84 8.33
N VAL A 88 -1.93 -9.91 7.57
CA VAL A 88 -1.88 -9.42 6.21
C VAL A 88 -1.25 -10.47 5.30
N TRP A 89 -1.95 -10.80 4.22
CA TRP A 89 -1.42 -11.61 3.13
C TRP A 89 -1.26 -10.77 1.88
N VAL A 90 -0.13 -10.95 1.19
CA VAL A 90 0.18 -10.23 -0.04
C VAL A 90 0.32 -11.23 -1.18
N ARG A 91 -0.46 -11.04 -2.25
CA ARG A 91 -0.32 -11.78 -3.51
C ARG A 91 0.19 -10.84 -4.59
N PRO A 92 1.33 -11.12 -5.25
CA PRO A 92 1.72 -10.38 -6.45
C PRO A 92 0.62 -10.44 -7.50
N VAL A 93 0.37 -9.33 -8.17
CA VAL A 93 -0.49 -9.31 -9.36
C VAL A 93 0.32 -9.92 -10.49
N SER A 94 0.00 -11.17 -10.82
CA SER A 94 0.32 -11.79 -12.10
C SER A 94 -0.49 -11.11 -13.20
N ALA A 95 0.09 -10.95 -14.38
CA ALA A 95 -0.71 -10.85 -15.59
C ALA A 95 -1.35 -12.23 -15.79
N GLU A 96 -2.56 -12.44 -15.29
CA GLU A 96 -3.32 -13.66 -15.61
C GLU A 96 -4.11 -13.40 -16.88
N ALA A 97 -3.83 -14.20 -17.91
CA ALA A 97 -4.74 -14.45 -19.02
C ALA A 97 -6.03 -15.05 -18.42
N GLY A 98 -7.12 -14.29 -18.41
CA GLY A 98 -8.32 -14.64 -17.66
C GLY A 98 -9.62 -14.05 -18.20
N ASP A 99 -9.66 -13.71 -19.50
CA ASP A 99 -10.91 -13.55 -20.27
C ASP A 99 -11.13 -14.79 -21.15
N LEU A 100 -11.09 -15.99 -20.55
CA LEU A 100 -11.55 -17.21 -21.21
C LEU A 100 -12.68 -17.82 -20.39
N ASP A 101 -13.88 -17.48 -20.88
CA ASP A 101 -15.10 -18.28 -20.90
C ASP A 101 -15.83 -18.54 -19.56
N SER A 102 -16.87 -17.71 -19.33
CA SER A 102 -17.91 -17.92 -18.32
C SER A 102 -19.10 -18.76 -18.82
N SER A 103 -18.98 -19.52 -19.91
CA SER A 103 -20.09 -20.35 -20.45
C SER A 103 -20.20 -21.78 -19.91
N LEU A 104 -19.69 -22.06 -18.70
CA LEU A 104 -19.96 -23.33 -18.01
C LEU A 104 -20.29 -23.12 -16.52
N PHE A 105 -21.44 -22.49 -16.26
CA PHE A 105 -22.40 -22.88 -15.22
C PHE A 105 -23.80 -22.44 -15.66
#